data_AF-A0A9W7L3V3-F1
#
_entry.id   AF-A0A9W7L3V3-F1
#
_cell.length_a   1.000
_cell.length_b   1.000
_cell.length_c   1.000
_cell.angle_alpha   90.00
_cell.angle_beta   90.00
_cell.angle_gamma   90.00
#
_symmetry.space_group_name_H-M   'P 1'
#
loop_
_entity.id
_entity.type
_entity.pdbx_description
1 polymer ?
#
loop_
_entity_poly.entity_id
_entity_poly.type
_entity_poly.pdbx_seq_one_letter_code
_entity_poly.pdbx_strand_id
1 'polypeptide(L)'
;KLDELAFILGIKDEKITEVSISPGSEVHQSNSESSLLLVTTASSNSVIFAKKVTASLFPSKSWPNMRRTLCYIRNEIRFYRDYAPVLVGRGVPLPVLLGSTDNFEALGPDHMHCDPGPQPNLEEPLGGMLFLSFLPPADYYQASPLSFDEVCSTLKAIARLHASAWEDVELLEELQSATGIAGSYTLPNRNPIELERVGSNWSK
;
A
#
# COMPACT_ATOMS: atom_id res chain seq x y z
N LYS A 1 14.18 -8.60 -17.41
CA LYS A 1 14.24 -7.67 -16.27
C LYS A 1 13.73 -6.28 -16.63
N LEU A 2 14.34 -5.52 -17.56
CA LEU A 2 13.80 -4.21 -17.96
C LEU A 2 12.53 -4.30 -18.80
N ASP A 3 12.45 -5.25 -19.74
CA ASP A 3 11.23 -5.43 -20.55
C ASP A 3 10.03 -5.89 -19.71
N GLU A 4 10.29 -6.73 -18.70
CA GLU A 4 9.29 -7.15 -17.71
C GLU A 4 8.82 -5.98 -16.84
N LEU A 5 9.74 -5.11 -16.41
CA LEU A 5 9.39 -3.89 -15.69
C LEU A 5 8.60 -2.91 -16.57
N ALA A 6 8.96 -2.77 -17.85
CA ALA A 6 8.21 -1.97 -18.81
C ALA A 6 6.77 -2.49 -18.97
N PHE A 7 6.62 -3.81 -19.04
CA PHE A 7 5.30 -4.46 -19.06
C PHE A 7 4.52 -4.19 -17.77
N ILE A 8 5.15 -4.36 -16.60
CA ILE A 8 4.52 -4.09 -15.29
C ILE A 8 4.06 -2.64 -15.18
N LEU A 9 4.89 -1.69 -15.61
CA LEU A 9 4.61 -0.24 -15.54
C LEU A 9 3.66 0.25 -16.65
N GLY A 10 3.19 -0.64 -17.54
CA GLY A 10 2.30 -0.28 -18.64
C GLY A 10 2.93 0.62 -19.69
N ILE A 11 4.27 0.66 -19.79
CA ILE A 11 5.00 1.44 -20.79
C ILE A 11 4.91 0.70 -22.13
N LYS A 12 3.93 1.09 -22.94
CA LYS A 12 3.73 0.61 -24.31
C LYS A 12 4.45 1.59 -25.24
N ASP A 13 5.22 1.09 -26.19
CA ASP A 13 5.90 1.88 -27.24
C ASP A 13 7.23 2.54 -26.87
N GLU A 14 7.70 2.42 -25.62
CA GLU A 14 9.03 2.88 -25.23
C GLU A 14 9.85 1.80 -24.54
N LYS A 15 11.15 1.77 -24.86
CA LYS A 15 12.11 0.91 -24.17
C LYS A 15 12.66 1.63 -22.95
N ILE A 16 12.52 1.01 -21.78
CA ILE A 16 13.28 1.43 -20.60
C ILE A 16 14.76 1.19 -20.88
N THR A 17 15.56 2.25 -20.84
CA THR A 17 17.01 2.20 -21.06
C THR A 17 17.76 2.07 -19.75
N GLU A 18 17.23 2.65 -18.68
CA GLU A 18 17.84 2.64 -17.36
C GLU A 18 16.79 2.73 -16.26
N VAL A 19 17.06 2.05 -15.14
CA VAL A 19 16.34 2.24 -13.88
C VAL A 19 17.36 2.33 -12.77
N SER A 20 17.27 3.39 -11.97
CA SER A 20 18.09 3.59 -10.78
C SER A 20 17.22 3.98 -9.60
N ILE A 21 17.72 3.71 -8.39
CA ILE A 21 17.11 4.23 -7.17
C ILE A 21 17.58 5.67 -7.01
N SER A 22 16.66 6.59 -6.76
CA SER A 22 16.99 7.97 -6.43
C SER A 22 17.77 7.99 -5.11
N PRO A 23 19.01 8.50 -5.08
CA PRO A 23 19.84 8.44 -3.88
C PRO A 23 19.16 9.09 -2.66
N GLY A 24 19.15 8.38 -1.53
CA GLY A 24 18.59 8.87 -0.27
C GLY A 24 17.06 8.81 -0.19
N SER A 25 16.41 8.19 -1.17
CA SER A 25 14.97 7.95 -1.15
C SER A 25 14.59 6.62 -0.49
N GLU A 26 15.58 5.78 -0.20
CA GLU A 26 15.39 4.47 0.40
C GLU A 26 14.91 4.59 1.85
N VAL A 27 13.75 4.02 2.10
CA VAL A 27 13.13 4.00 3.42
C VAL A 27 12.88 2.54 3.80
N HIS A 28 13.57 2.10 4.85
CA HIS A 28 13.38 0.78 5.47
C HIS A 28 12.51 0.95 6.70
N GLN A 29 11.24 0.54 6.60
CA GLN A 29 10.31 0.48 7.72
C GLN A 29 10.24 -0.92 8.29
N SER A 30 9.69 -1.05 9.50
CA SER A 30 9.52 -2.35 10.18
C SER A 30 8.67 -3.36 9.41
N ASN A 31 7.90 -2.91 8.42
CA ASN A 31 6.93 -3.71 7.66
C ASN A 31 7.04 -3.55 6.13
N SER A 32 7.98 -2.76 5.61
CA SER A 32 8.13 -2.55 4.17
C SER A 32 9.47 -1.89 3.83
N GLU A 33 9.90 -2.07 2.59
CA GLU A 33 10.93 -1.25 1.97
C GLU A 33 10.29 -0.38 0.88
N SER A 34 10.70 0.87 0.78
CA SER A 34 10.23 1.75 -0.29
C SER A 34 11.35 2.64 -0.80
N SER A 35 11.26 3.03 -2.06
CA SER A 35 12.20 3.96 -2.69
C SER A 35 11.54 4.71 -3.83
N LEU A 36 12.18 5.80 -4.27
CA LEU A 36 11.88 6.44 -5.54
C LEU A 36 12.78 5.85 -6.62
N LEU A 37 12.19 5.41 -7.72
CA LEU A 37 12.89 4.92 -8.90
C LEU A 37 12.92 6.00 -9.96
N LEU A 38 14.11 6.31 -10.48
CA LEU A 38 14.26 7.07 -11.71
C LEU A 38 14.23 6.09 -12.88
N VAL A 39 13.17 6.17 -13.68
CA VAL A 39 12.99 5.37 -14.90
C VAL A 39 13.26 6.24 -16.11
N THR A 40 14.30 5.88 -16.85
CA THR A 40 14.71 6.57 -18.08
C THR A 40 14.28 5.75 -19.28
N THR A 41 13.60 6.41 -20.22
CA THR A 41 13.27 5.87 -21.54
C THR A 41 14.07 6.62 -22.61
N ALA A 42 13.83 6.32 -23.89
CA ALA A 42 14.43 7.07 -24.98
C ALA A 42 13.94 8.53 -25.07
N SER A 43 12.77 8.84 -24.52
CA SER A 43 12.09 10.13 -24.67
C SER A 43 12.02 10.95 -23.39
N SER A 44 12.06 10.30 -22.21
CA SER A 44 11.74 10.96 -20.96
C SER A 44 12.39 10.29 -19.74
N ASN A 45 12.42 11.05 -18.65
CA ASN A 45 12.74 10.56 -17.32
C ASN A 45 11.49 10.71 -16.45
N SER A 46 11.16 9.67 -15.70
CA SER A 46 10.04 9.68 -14.77
C SER A 46 10.48 9.19 -13.40
N VAL A 47 9.84 9.72 -12.36
CA VAL A 47 10.04 9.26 -10.98
C VAL A 47 8.83 8.43 -10.58
N ILE A 48 9.09 7.24 -10.06
CA ILE A 48 8.08 6.27 -9.65
C ILE A 48 8.32 5.92 -8.18
N PHE A 49 7.26 5.89 -7.38
CA PHE A 49 7.35 5.34 -6.04
C PHE A 49 7.23 3.82 -6.10
N ALA A 50 8.19 3.10 -5.54
CA ALA A 50 8.17 1.66 -5.41
C ALA A 50 8.09 1.26 -3.94
N LYS A 51 7.20 0.32 -3.62
CA LYS A 51 7.08 -0.29 -2.30
C LYS A 51 7.13 -1.81 -2.42
N LYS A 52 7.92 -2.45 -1.57
CA LYS A 52 8.09 -3.89 -1.51
C LYS A 52 7.75 -4.40 -0.12
N VAL A 53 6.96 -5.47 -0.07
CA VAL A 53 6.65 -6.21 1.14
C VAL A 53 6.70 -7.70 0.82
N THR A 54 7.73 -8.39 1.28
CA THR A 54 7.89 -9.84 1.12
C THR A 54 8.15 -10.50 2.47
N ALA A 55 7.74 -11.75 2.62
CA ALA A 55 7.96 -12.53 3.85
C ALA A 55 9.44 -12.58 4.25
N SER A 56 10.32 -12.67 3.24
CA SER A 56 11.78 -12.67 3.40
C SER A 56 12.36 -11.40 4.01
N LEU A 57 11.65 -10.27 4.00
CA LEU A 57 12.09 -9.04 4.67
C LEU A 57 11.93 -9.13 6.19
N PHE A 58 11.19 -10.11 6.69
CA PHE A 58 10.83 -10.20 8.11
C PHE A 58 11.07 -11.61 8.70
N PRO A 59 12.28 -12.18 8.59
CA PRO A 59 12.55 -13.55 9.00
C PRO A 59 12.35 -13.80 10.51
N SER A 60 12.37 -12.74 11.32
CA SER A 60 12.18 -12.80 12.77
C SER A 60 10.72 -12.64 13.22
N LYS A 61 9.79 -12.31 12.33
CA LYS A 61 8.37 -12.16 12.70
C LYS A 61 7.71 -13.53 12.81
N SER A 62 6.87 -13.70 13.83
CA SER A 62 5.98 -14.85 13.89
C SER A 62 5.04 -14.88 12.68
N TRP A 63 4.69 -16.07 12.22
CA TRP A 63 3.77 -16.26 11.09
C TRP A 63 2.47 -15.41 11.20
N PRO A 64 1.76 -15.35 12.34
CA PRO A 64 0.56 -14.50 12.46
C PRO A 64 0.83 -13.01 12.15
N ASN A 65 1.95 -12.47 12.62
CA ASN A 65 2.31 -11.07 12.42
C ASN A 65 2.80 -10.81 10.98
N MET A 66 3.52 -11.77 10.41
CA MET A 66 3.96 -11.71 9.02
C MET A 66 2.78 -11.81 8.06
N ARG A 67 1.87 -12.78 8.26
CA ARG A 67 0.62 -12.91 7.50
C ARG A 67 -0.19 -11.62 7.54
N ARG A 68 -0.36 -11.01 8.72
CA ARG A 68 -1.04 -9.71 8.86
C ARG A 68 -0.38 -8.62 7.99
N THR A 69 0.95 -8.53 8.01
CA THR A 69 1.71 -7.57 7.19
C THR A 69 1.49 -7.81 5.69
N LEU A 70 1.49 -9.07 5.26
CA LEU A 70 1.26 -9.47 3.87
C LEU A 70 -0.18 -9.18 3.43
N CYS A 71 -1.17 -9.38 4.30
CA CYS A 71 -2.54 -8.98 4.03
C CYS A 71 -2.70 -7.45 3.88
N TYR A 72 -1.92 -6.64 4.60
CA TYR A 72 -1.96 -5.18 4.45
C TYR A 72 -1.51 -4.73 3.05
N ILE A 73 -0.37 -5.24 2.56
CA ILE A 73 0.08 -4.88 1.21
C ILE A 73 -0.87 -5.42 0.13
N ARG A 74 -1.46 -6.60 0.32
CA ARG A 74 -2.51 -7.12 -0.58
C ARG A 74 -3.69 -6.16 -0.68
N ASN A 75 -4.14 -5.63 0.46
CA ASN A 75 -5.24 -4.67 0.50
C ASN A 75 -4.84 -3.32 -0.10
N GLU A 76 -3.62 -2.86 0.13
CA GLU A 76 -3.11 -1.61 -0.46
C GLU A 76 -3.02 -1.71 -1.99
N ILE A 77 -2.53 -2.83 -2.53
CA ILE A 77 -2.51 -3.09 -3.98
C ILE A 77 -3.93 -3.07 -4.55
N ARG A 78 -4.89 -3.77 -3.91
CA ARG A 78 -6.30 -3.75 -4.30
C ARG A 78 -6.91 -2.35 -4.23
N PHE A 79 -6.62 -1.59 -3.18
CA PHE A 79 -7.08 -0.21 -3.05
C PHE A 79 -6.65 0.63 -4.26
N TYR A 80 -5.36 0.60 -4.61
CA TYR A 80 -4.85 1.39 -5.73
C TYR A 80 -5.30 0.88 -7.10
N ARG A 81 -5.56 -0.42 -7.25
CA ARG A 81 -6.00 -1.02 -8.51
C ARG A 81 -7.49 -0.79 -8.76
N ASP A 82 -8.31 -1.05 -7.75
CA ASP A 82 -9.75 -1.22 -7.93
C ASP A 82 -10.51 0.05 -7.49
N TYR A 83 -10.01 0.81 -6.49
CA TYR A 83 -10.75 1.91 -5.87
C TYR A 83 -10.17 3.30 -6.11
N ALA A 84 -8.85 3.45 -6.07
CA ALA A 84 -8.21 4.73 -6.33
C ALA A 84 -8.64 5.33 -7.69
N PRO A 85 -8.82 4.57 -8.79
CA PRO A 85 -9.32 5.13 -10.05
C PRO A 85 -10.72 5.75 -9.92
N VAL A 86 -11.62 5.15 -9.14
CA VAL A 86 -12.97 5.68 -8.89
C VAL A 86 -12.88 7.01 -8.14
N LEU A 87 -12.05 7.08 -7.09
CA LEU A 87 -11.86 8.28 -6.29
C LEU A 87 -11.17 9.40 -7.09
N VAL A 88 -10.17 9.07 -7.92
CA VAL A 88 -9.53 10.00 -8.84
C VAL A 88 -10.54 10.54 -9.85
N GLY A 89 -11.43 9.69 -10.39
CA GLY A 89 -12.54 10.11 -11.25
C GLY A 89 -13.51 11.08 -10.57
N ARG A 90 -13.54 11.10 -9.23
CA ARG A 90 -14.31 12.04 -8.40
C ARG A 90 -13.50 13.25 -7.93
N GLY A 91 -12.27 13.42 -8.42
CA GLY A 91 -11.41 14.56 -8.13
C GLY A 91 -10.58 14.44 -6.85
N VAL A 92 -10.44 13.23 -6.29
CA VAL A 92 -9.52 12.99 -5.16
C VAL A 92 -8.08 12.84 -5.70
N PRO A 93 -7.11 13.64 -5.23
CA PRO A 93 -5.74 13.61 -5.74
C PRO A 93 -4.94 12.45 -5.13
N LEU A 94 -5.15 11.23 -5.63
CA LEU A 94 -4.41 10.03 -5.24
C LEU A 94 -3.31 9.69 -6.26
N PRO A 95 -2.23 9.00 -5.82
CA PRO A 95 -1.27 8.41 -6.74
C PRO A 95 -1.96 7.41 -7.68
N VAL A 96 -1.52 7.39 -8.94
CA VAL A 96 -1.97 6.41 -9.93
C VAL A 96 -1.15 5.14 -9.80
N LEU A 97 -1.82 3.99 -9.81
CA LEU A 97 -1.15 2.69 -9.92
C LEU A 97 -0.54 2.55 -11.32
N LEU A 98 0.78 2.44 -11.39
CA LEU A 98 1.49 2.16 -12.63
C LEU A 98 1.61 0.65 -12.87
N GLY A 99 1.74 -0.12 -11.80
CA GLY A 99 1.82 -1.57 -11.85
C GLY A 99 1.97 -2.20 -10.47
N SER A 100 1.76 -3.52 -10.40
CA SER A 100 2.06 -4.32 -9.22
C SER A 100 2.48 -5.72 -9.62
N THR A 101 3.25 -6.38 -8.77
CA THR A 101 3.49 -7.82 -8.83
C THR A 101 3.20 -8.40 -7.47
N ASP A 102 2.53 -9.53 -7.41
CA ASP A 102 2.24 -10.19 -6.14
C ASP A 102 2.05 -11.69 -6.29
N ASN A 103 2.35 -12.39 -5.20
CA ASN A 103 2.05 -13.81 -5.02
C ASN A 103 1.39 -13.95 -3.65
N PHE A 104 0.10 -13.64 -3.59
CA PHE A 104 -0.70 -13.74 -2.36
C PHE A 104 -1.69 -14.91 -2.35
N GLU A 105 -1.72 -15.74 -3.38
CA GLU A 105 -2.65 -16.89 -3.48
C GLU A 105 -2.48 -17.85 -2.29
N ALA A 106 -1.23 -18.04 -1.86
CA ALA A 106 -0.88 -18.87 -0.72
C ALA A 106 -1.35 -18.33 0.65
N LEU A 107 -1.83 -17.08 0.73
CA LEU A 107 -2.44 -16.53 1.95
C LEU A 107 -3.86 -17.08 2.21
N GLY A 108 -4.41 -17.81 1.24
CA GLY A 108 -5.76 -18.34 1.28
C GLY A 108 -6.82 -17.27 1.05
N PRO A 109 -8.11 -17.64 1.23
CA PRO A 109 -9.22 -16.74 0.99
C PRO A 109 -9.11 -15.47 1.83
N ASP A 110 -9.84 -14.46 1.38
CA ASP A 110 -9.82 -13.12 1.93
C ASP A 110 -10.50 -13.01 3.30
N HIS A 111 -10.26 -13.94 4.21
CA HIS A 111 -10.71 -13.83 5.59
C HIS A 111 -9.50 -13.99 6.50
N MET A 112 -9.20 -12.92 7.24
CA MET A 112 -8.32 -13.02 8.40
C MET A 112 -9.11 -13.71 9.50
N HIS A 113 -9.02 -15.03 9.56
CA HIS A 113 -9.43 -15.77 10.75
C HIS A 113 -8.46 -15.46 11.90
N CYS A 114 -8.94 -15.52 13.14
CA CYS A 114 -8.08 -15.43 14.33
C CYS A 114 -6.99 -16.53 14.34
N ASP A 115 -7.23 -17.63 13.62
CA ASP A 115 -6.23 -18.64 13.32
C ASP A 115 -5.52 -18.32 11.98
N PRO A 116 -4.22 -17.99 11.99
CA PRO A 116 -3.45 -17.70 10.78
C PRO A 116 -3.17 -18.95 9.93
N GLY A 117 -3.55 -20.14 10.40
CA GLY A 117 -3.25 -21.40 9.73
C GLY A 117 -1.75 -21.72 9.73
N PRO A 118 -1.33 -22.83 9.09
CA PRO A 118 0.08 -23.17 8.95
C PRO A 118 0.78 -22.15 8.02
N GLN A 119 2.06 -21.88 8.30
CA GLN A 119 2.89 -21.13 7.37
C GLN A 119 3.05 -21.97 6.09
N PRO A 120 2.73 -21.42 4.91
CA PRO A 120 2.88 -22.15 3.66
C PRO A 120 4.37 -22.40 3.39
N ASN A 121 4.70 -23.61 2.96
CA ASN A 121 6.04 -23.92 2.48
C ASN A 121 6.09 -23.53 1.00
N LEU A 122 6.75 -22.42 0.69
CA LEU A 122 6.76 -21.85 -0.65
C LEU A 122 8.18 -21.86 -1.22
N GLU A 123 8.28 -22.34 -2.46
CA GLU A 123 9.50 -22.24 -3.26
C GLU A 123 9.75 -20.79 -3.72
N GLU A 124 8.67 -20.00 -3.84
CA GLU A 124 8.70 -18.60 -4.24
C GLU A 124 8.50 -17.63 -3.06
N PRO A 125 9.08 -16.42 -3.12
CA PRO A 125 8.91 -15.41 -2.08
C PRO A 125 7.48 -14.86 -2.05
N LEU A 126 6.73 -15.22 -1.01
CA LEU A 126 5.41 -14.67 -0.66
C LEU A 126 5.49 -13.16 -0.42
N GLY A 127 4.68 -12.37 -1.11
CA GLY A 127 4.71 -10.92 -1.01
C GLY A 127 4.20 -10.19 -2.24
N GLY A 128 4.46 -8.88 -2.28
CA GLY A 128 4.15 -8.06 -3.43
C GLY A 128 4.99 -6.79 -3.51
N MET A 129 5.01 -6.23 -4.72
CA MET A 129 5.56 -4.93 -5.05
C MET A 129 4.47 -4.06 -5.68
N LEU A 130 4.47 -2.79 -5.30
CA LEU A 130 3.54 -1.76 -5.72
C LEU A 130 4.33 -0.62 -6.36
N PHE A 131 3.91 -0.17 -7.55
CA PHE A 131 4.52 0.95 -8.26
C PHE A 131 3.47 2.05 -8.48
N LEU A 132 3.70 3.22 -7.91
CA LEU A 132 2.79 4.37 -7.97
C LEU A 132 3.45 5.55 -8.68
N SER A 133 2.64 6.40 -9.31
CA SER A 133 3.09 7.71 -9.77
C SER A 133 3.66 8.52 -8.61
N PHE A 134 4.81 9.16 -8.81
CA PHE A 134 5.36 10.05 -7.81
C PHE A 134 4.49 11.28 -7.60
N LEU A 135 4.17 11.59 -6.35
CA LEU A 135 3.53 12.85 -5.95
C LEU A 135 4.58 13.76 -5.29
N PRO A 136 4.73 15.02 -5.75
CA PRO A 136 5.71 15.93 -5.19
C PRO A 136 5.50 16.18 -3.68
N PRO A 137 6.57 16.46 -2.91
CA PRO A 137 6.49 16.67 -1.46
C PRO A 137 5.58 17.83 -1.04
N ALA A 138 5.29 18.78 -1.93
CA ALA A 138 4.40 19.90 -1.65
C ALA A 138 2.96 19.47 -1.30
N ASP A 139 2.57 18.25 -1.69
CA ASP A 139 1.19 17.77 -1.57
C ASP A 139 0.96 16.86 -0.34
N TYR A 140 2.03 16.46 0.39
CA TYR A 140 1.94 15.52 1.51
C TYR A 140 2.82 15.92 2.69
N TYR A 141 2.18 16.20 3.83
CA TYR A 141 2.87 16.56 5.06
C TYR A 141 3.02 15.33 5.98
N GLN A 142 4.26 14.87 6.16
CA GLN A 142 4.61 13.81 7.11
C GLN A 142 5.33 14.33 8.36
N ALA A 143 5.52 15.65 8.48
CA ALA A 143 6.17 16.25 9.64
C ALA A 143 5.21 16.47 10.81
N SER A 144 5.75 16.49 12.02
CA SER A 144 5.03 16.94 13.22
C SER A 144 5.97 17.81 14.06
N PRO A 145 5.52 18.99 14.55
CA PRO A 145 4.19 19.56 14.37
C PRO A 145 3.98 20.10 12.96
N LEU A 146 2.71 20.09 12.51
CA LEU A 146 2.28 20.77 11.28
C LEU A 146 2.02 22.26 11.57
N SER A 147 2.32 23.12 10.62
CA SER A 147 1.87 24.51 10.63
C SER A 147 0.35 24.60 10.40
N PHE A 148 -0.24 25.76 10.71
CA PHE A 148 -1.68 25.97 10.56
C PHE A 148 -2.17 25.73 9.12
N ASP A 149 -1.44 26.23 8.12
CA ASP A 149 -1.81 26.08 6.71
C ASP A 149 -1.74 24.60 6.25
N GLU A 150 -0.75 23.85 6.74
CA GLU A 150 -0.60 22.42 6.47
C GLU A 150 -1.74 21.61 7.12
N VAL A 151 -2.14 21.97 8.34
CA VAL A 151 -3.32 21.40 9.00
C VAL A 151 -4.59 21.69 8.19
N CYS A 152 -4.80 22.94 7.78
CA CYS A 152 -5.95 23.31 6.96
C CYS A 152 -6.00 22.55 5.64
N SER A 153 -4.85 22.39 4.96
CA SER A 153 -4.75 21.63 3.71
C SER A 153 -5.04 20.15 3.92
N THR A 154 -4.50 19.56 4.99
CA THR A 154 -4.75 18.16 5.37
C THR A 154 -6.24 17.92 5.66
N LEU A 155 -6.87 18.79 6.45
CA LEU A 155 -8.31 18.68 6.77
C LEU A 155 -9.19 18.82 5.52
N LYS A 156 -8.83 19.73 4.59
CA LYS A 156 -9.53 19.85 3.30
C LYS A 156 -9.39 18.59 2.45
N ALA A 157 -8.20 17.98 2.41
CA ALA A 157 -7.98 16.73 1.68
C ALA A 157 -8.82 15.59 2.26
N ILE A 158 -8.86 15.45 3.59
CA ILE A 158 -9.69 14.47 4.30
C ILE A 158 -11.17 14.71 4.00
N ALA A 159 -11.66 15.95 4.12
CA ALA A 159 -13.04 16.29 3.82
C ALA A 159 -13.42 15.98 2.37
N ARG A 160 -12.53 16.24 1.40
CA ARG A 160 -12.75 15.89 -0.01
C ARG A 160 -12.83 14.38 -0.22
N LEU A 161 -11.90 13.62 0.39
CA LEU A 161 -11.93 12.16 0.34
C LEU A 161 -13.25 11.62 0.90
N HIS A 162 -13.67 12.07 2.08
CA HIS A 162 -14.95 11.66 2.68
C HIS A 162 -16.15 12.03 1.81
N ALA A 163 -16.22 13.28 1.33
CA ALA A 163 -17.31 13.75 0.49
C ALA A 163 -17.39 12.99 -0.85
N SER A 164 -16.27 12.50 -1.38
CA SER A 164 -16.23 11.79 -2.65
C SER A 164 -16.98 10.45 -2.64
N ALA A 165 -17.18 9.84 -1.48
CA ALA A 165 -17.88 8.56 -1.33
C ALA A 165 -19.05 8.63 -0.33
N TRP A 166 -19.41 9.84 0.13
CA TRP A 166 -20.49 10.02 1.09
C TRP A 166 -21.83 9.55 0.51
N GLU A 167 -22.58 8.75 1.28
CA GLU A 167 -23.88 8.17 0.90
C GLU A 167 -23.89 7.27 -0.35
N ASP A 168 -22.73 6.96 -0.93
CA ASP A 168 -22.60 6.00 -2.02
C ASP A 168 -22.51 4.57 -1.45
N VAL A 169 -23.67 4.04 -1.06
CA VAL A 169 -23.77 2.75 -0.37
C VAL A 169 -23.17 1.62 -1.20
N GLU A 170 -23.41 1.60 -2.51
CA GLU A 170 -22.90 0.54 -3.39
C GLU A 170 -21.37 0.52 -3.42
N LEU A 171 -20.74 1.68 -3.64
CA LEU A 171 -19.27 1.80 -3.60
C LEU A 171 -18.71 1.40 -2.23
N LEU A 172 -19.36 1.83 -1.14
CA LEU A 172 -18.91 1.57 0.22
C LEU A 172 -19.04 0.08 0.59
N GLU A 173 -20.11 -0.58 0.18
CA GLU A 173 -20.33 -2.02 0.37
C GLU A 173 -19.32 -2.86 -0.44
N GLU A 174 -19.06 -2.48 -1.69
CA GLU A 174 -18.04 -3.12 -2.52
C GLU A 174 -16.65 -2.99 -1.87
N LEU A 175 -16.29 -1.78 -1.44
CA LEU A 175 -15.02 -1.50 -0.77
C LEU A 175 -14.88 -2.28 0.54
N GLN A 176 -15.93 -2.35 1.34
CA GLN A 176 -15.95 -3.15 2.55
C GLN A 176 -15.77 -4.64 2.24
N SER A 177 -16.45 -5.15 1.21
CA SER A 177 -16.34 -6.55 0.78
C SER A 177 -14.98 -6.91 0.23
N ALA A 178 -14.24 -5.98 -0.39
CA ALA A 178 -12.93 -6.27 -0.96
C ALA A 178 -11.75 -5.98 -0.02
N THR A 179 -11.90 -4.99 0.87
CA THR A 179 -10.81 -4.43 1.70
C THR A 179 -11.04 -4.52 3.21
N GLY A 180 -12.27 -4.80 3.68
CA GLY A 180 -12.60 -4.97 5.11
C GLY A 180 -11.87 -6.12 5.81
N ILE A 181 -11.15 -6.90 5.02
CA ILE A 181 -10.55 -8.19 5.34
C ILE A 181 -9.22 -8.07 6.08
N ALA A 182 -8.53 -6.93 5.97
CA ALA A 182 -7.25 -6.70 6.64
C ALA A 182 -7.13 -5.26 7.16
N GLY A 183 -8.25 -4.64 7.55
CA GLY A 183 -8.20 -3.35 8.21
C GLY A 183 -7.38 -3.45 9.50
N SER A 184 -6.24 -2.74 9.57
CA SER A 184 -5.34 -2.72 10.73
C SER A 184 -6.01 -2.31 12.05
N TYR A 185 -7.22 -1.76 11.95
CA TYR A 185 -8.01 -1.22 13.06
C TYR A 185 -9.36 -1.91 13.26
N THR A 186 -9.72 -2.90 12.44
CA THR A 186 -10.94 -3.68 12.68
C THR A 186 -10.68 -4.64 13.85
N LEU A 187 -11.52 -4.60 14.88
CA LEU A 187 -11.40 -5.44 16.08
C LEU A 187 -11.17 -6.94 15.78
N PRO A 188 -11.81 -7.56 14.77
CA PRO A 188 -11.56 -8.97 14.44
C PRO A 188 -10.12 -9.31 14.03
N ASN A 189 -9.35 -8.32 13.57
CA ASN A 189 -8.00 -8.51 13.02
C ASN A 189 -6.88 -8.18 14.01
N ARG A 190 -7.25 -7.73 15.22
CA ARG A 190 -6.30 -7.42 16.30
C ARG A 190 -5.71 -8.70 16.88
N ASN A 191 -4.42 -8.65 17.19
CA ASN A 191 -3.78 -9.74 17.93
C ASN A 191 -4.46 -9.86 19.32
N PRO A 192 -4.78 -11.07 19.83
CA PRO A 192 -5.24 -11.24 21.21
C PRO A 192 -4.42 -10.47 22.26
N ILE A 193 -3.09 -10.41 22.11
CA ILE A 193 -2.20 -9.64 22.98
C ILE A 193 -2.47 -8.13 22.89
N GLU A 194 -2.81 -7.62 21.70
CA GLU A 194 -3.19 -6.21 21.52
C GLU A 194 -4.52 -5.92 22.22
N LEU A 195 -5.52 -6.81 22.06
CA LEU A 195 -6.84 -6.69 22.67
C LEU A 195 -6.77 -6.69 24.20
N GLU A 196 -5.98 -7.60 24.78
CA GLU A 196 -5.73 -7.66 26.23
C GLU A 196 -5.11 -6.36 26.77
N ARG A 197 -4.28 -5.69 25.97
CA ARG A 197 -3.59 -4.45 26.35
C ARG A 197 -4.36 -3.18 26.06
N VAL A 198 -5.51 -3.23 25.37
CA VAL A 198 -6.31 -2.05 25.03
C VAL A 198 -6.63 -1.21 26.26
N GLY A 199 -7.10 -1.85 27.35
CA GLY A 199 -7.44 -1.15 28.59
C GLY A 199 -6.24 -0.41 29.20
N SER A 200 -5.08 -1.07 29.25
CA SER A 200 -3.85 -0.46 29.81
C SER A 200 -3.24 0.64 28.93
N ASN A 201 -3.49 0.63 27.63
CA ASN A 201 -3.00 1.64 26.70
C ASN A 201 -3.86 2.91 26.70
N TRP A 202 -5.16 2.78 27.00
CA TRP A 202 -6.10 3.91 27.07
C TRP A 202 -6.09 4.65 28.41
N SER A 203 -5.60 4.01 29.47
CA SER A 203 -5.54 4.59 30.83
C SER A 203 -4.27 5.41 31.08
N LYS A 204 -3.42 5.61 30.07
CA LYS A 204 -2.18 6.40 30.13
C LYS A 204 -2.33 7.66 29.29
#